data_AF-A0A158KXF6-F1
#
_entry.id   AF-A0A158KXF6-F1
#
_cell.length_a   1.000
_cell.length_b   1.000
_cell.length_c   1.000
_cell.angle_alpha   90.00
_cell.angle_beta   90.00
_cell.angle_gamma   90.00
#
_symmetry.space_group_name_H-M   'P 1'
#
loop_
_entity.id
_entity.type
_entity.pdbx_description
1 polymer ?
#
loop_
_entity_poly.entity_id
_entity_poly.type
_entity_poly.pdbx_seq_one_letter_code
_entity_poly.pdbx_strand_id
1 'polypeptide(L)'
;MGDFDTGLGFENHTSHASRGDILLYPGGFSETEFLFVYGSSIFASKMGQLAGNHFFTLLEGHEHLADFGKLVLWSGAQDITFTVAD
;
A
#
# COMPACT_ATOMS: atom_id res chain seq x y z
N MET A 1 7.95 -0.32 -6.46
CA MET A 1 9.31 -0.74 -6.11
C MET A 1 9.61 -2.03 -6.87
N GLY A 2 9.66 -2.01 -8.22
CA GLY A 2 9.57 -3.19 -9.11
C GLY A 2 10.26 -4.49 -8.68
N ASP A 3 11.48 -4.70 -9.16
CA ASP A 3 12.24 -5.95 -8.93
C ASP A 3 13.05 -5.96 -7.62
N PHE A 4 12.69 -5.10 -6.67
CA PHE A 4 13.44 -4.99 -5.42
C PHE A 4 13.19 -6.22 -4.54
N ASP A 5 14.26 -6.98 -4.26
CA ASP A 5 14.22 -8.10 -3.33
C ASP A 5 14.39 -7.60 -1.89
N THR A 6 13.31 -7.69 -1.12
CA THR A 6 13.29 -7.29 0.28
C THR A 6 13.94 -8.33 1.21
N GLY A 7 14.08 -9.58 0.76
CA GLY A 7 14.45 -10.72 1.61
C GLY A 7 13.42 -11.07 2.68
N LEU A 8 12.23 -10.47 2.64
CA LEU A 8 11.17 -10.65 3.63
C LEU A 8 10.14 -11.68 3.16
N GLY A 9 9.68 -12.51 4.10
CA GLY A 9 8.51 -13.37 3.90
C GLY A 9 7.21 -12.63 4.24
N PHE A 10 6.09 -13.37 4.22
CA PHE A 10 4.82 -12.84 4.71
C PHE A 10 4.76 -12.82 6.24
N GLU A 11 4.34 -11.69 6.78
CA GLU A 11 4.12 -11.44 8.21
C GLU A 11 2.95 -10.47 8.37
N ASN A 12 1.98 -10.79 9.23
CA ASN A 12 0.79 -9.95 9.46
C ASN A 12 0.09 -9.51 8.14
N HIS A 13 -0.01 -10.43 7.18
CA HIS A 13 -0.47 -10.11 5.84
C HIS A 13 -2.00 -10.06 5.75
N THR A 14 -2.51 -9.17 4.92
CA THR A 14 -3.94 -9.06 4.61
C THR A 14 -4.15 -8.75 3.14
N SER A 15 -5.27 -9.24 2.61
CA SER A 15 -5.80 -8.79 1.32
C SER A 15 -6.87 -7.71 1.49
N HIS A 16 -7.43 -7.54 2.69
CA HIS A 16 -8.58 -6.68 2.97
C HIS A 16 -8.18 -5.53 3.89
N ALA A 17 -7.32 -4.66 3.39
CA ALA A 17 -6.84 -3.50 4.14
C ALA A 17 -7.87 -2.36 4.16
N SER A 18 -7.78 -1.54 5.20
CA SER A 18 -8.66 -0.41 5.44
C SER A 18 -7.92 0.93 5.25
N ARG A 19 -8.69 2.01 5.34
CA ARG A 19 -8.16 3.38 5.23
C ARG A 19 -7.02 3.62 6.23
N GLY A 20 -5.91 4.15 5.75
CA GLY A 20 -4.73 4.43 6.56
C GLY A 20 -3.82 3.23 6.81
N ASP A 21 -4.16 2.04 6.33
CA ASP A 21 -3.23 0.91 6.34
C ASP A 21 -2.19 1.10 5.23
N ILE A 22 -0.94 0.73 5.53
CA ILE A 22 0.13 0.64 4.54
C ILE A 22 0.66 -0.79 4.52
N LEU A 23 0.64 -1.40 3.34
CA LEU A 23 1.11 -2.77 3.14
C LEU A 23 2.42 -2.80 2.36
N LEU A 24 3.31 -3.73 2.70
CA LEU A 24 4.44 -4.12 1.87
C LEU A 24 4.11 -5.47 1.22
N TYR A 25 4.05 -5.50 -0.10
CA TYR A 25 4.07 -6.75 -0.85
C TYR A 25 5.51 -7.09 -1.23
N PRO A 26 6.09 -8.21 -0.73
CA PRO A 26 7.50 -8.55 -0.97
C PRO A 26 7.77 -9.09 -2.39
N GLY A 27 6.74 -9.14 -3.25
CA GLY A 27 6.84 -9.65 -4.61
C GLY A 27 6.51 -11.16 -4.74
N GLY A 28 6.98 -11.76 -5.83
CA GLY A 28 6.86 -13.19 -6.14
C GLY A 28 5.89 -13.49 -7.29
N PHE A 29 4.63 -13.05 -7.18
CA PHE A 29 3.65 -13.15 -8.28
C PHE A 29 3.49 -11.84 -9.06
N SER A 30 3.63 -10.72 -8.37
CA SER A 30 3.65 -9.36 -8.92
C SER A 30 4.93 -8.64 -8.46
N GLU A 31 5.12 -7.43 -8.95
CA GLU A 31 6.21 -6.54 -8.53
C GLU A 31 6.15 -6.21 -7.04
N THR A 32 7.31 -5.96 -6.43
CA THR A 32 7.41 -5.48 -5.05
C THR A 32 6.81 -4.06 -4.97
N GLU A 33 5.93 -3.84 -3.99
CA GLU A 33 5.25 -2.55 -3.86
C GLU A 33 4.80 -2.23 -2.44
N PHE A 34 4.69 -0.92 -2.19
CA PHE A 34 3.90 -0.42 -1.09
C PHE A 34 2.48 -0.14 -1.58
N LEU A 35 1.50 -0.64 -0.82
CA LEU A 35 0.10 -0.29 -1.02
C LEU A 35 -0.29 0.73 0.05
N PHE A 36 -0.46 1.99 -0.35
CA PHE A 36 -1.08 3.02 0.50
C PHE A 36 -2.59 2.93 0.33
N VAL A 37 -3.29 2.53 1.39
CA VAL A 37 -4.73 2.29 1.33
C VAL A 37 -5.51 3.54 1.79
N TYR A 38 -6.08 4.29 0.85
CA TYR A 38 -6.87 5.50 1.15
C TYR A 38 -8.38 5.23 1.42
N GLY A 39 -8.81 3.98 1.31
CA GLY A 39 -10.18 3.53 1.54
C GLY A 39 -10.26 2.00 1.58
N SER A 40 -11.39 1.43 2.00
CA SER A 40 -11.56 -0.04 2.06
C SER A 40 -11.22 -0.68 0.71
N SER A 41 -10.25 -1.59 0.71
CA SER A 41 -9.67 -2.14 -0.53
C SER A 41 -9.49 -3.66 -0.46
N ILE A 42 -9.47 -4.30 -1.62
CA ILE A 42 -8.97 -5.67 -1.77
C ILE A 42 -7.74 -5.66 -2.66
N PHE A 43 -6.63 -6.24 -2.18
CA PHE A 43 -5.39 -6.31 -2.94
C PHE A 43 -5.40 -7.51 -3.88
N ALA A 44 -5.22 -7.26 -5.19
CA ALA A 44 -5.30 -8.28 -6.23
C ALA A 44 -4.47 -7.89 -7.46
N SER A 45 -4.16 -8.87 -8.29
CA SER A 45 -3.51 -8.70 -9.60
C SER A 45 -4.13 -9.65 -10.64
N LYS A 46 -3.51 -9.73 -11.82
CA LYS A 46 -3.86 -10.75 -12.83
C LYS A 46 -3.75 -12.19 -12.32
N MET A 47 -2.96 -12.41 -11.25
CA MET A 47 -2.77 -13.74 -10.64
C MET A 47 -3.85 -14.06 -9.59
N GLY A 48 -4.85 -13.19 -9.43
CA GLY A 48 -5.89 -13.32 -8.42
C GLY A 48 -5.59 -12.46 -7.20
N GLN A 49 -6.16 -12.84 -6.07
CA GLN A 49 -6.00 -12.14 -4.81
C GLN A 49 -4.55 -12.22 -4.32
N LEU A 50 -4.00 -11.07 -3.91
CA LEU A 50 -2.69 -10.96 -3.31
C LEU A 50 -2.84 -10.56 -1.84
N ALA A 51 -1.79 -10.72 -1.05
CA ALA A 51 -1.75 -10.24 0.32
C ALA A 51 -0.44 -9.50 0.54
N GLY A 52 -0.49 -8.35 1.20
CA GLY A 52 0.71 -7.60 1.62
C GLY A 52 0.82 -7.58 3.13
N ASN A 53 2.05 -7.49 3.64
CA ASN A 53 2.36 -7.37 5.06
C ASN A 53 1.90 -6.00 5.55
N HIS A 54 0.98 -5.94 6.51
CA HIS A 54 0.64 -4.68 7.15
C HIS A 54 1.76 -4.27 8.10
N PHE A 55 2.44 -3.15 7.80
CA PHE A 55 3.65 -2.73 8.50
C PHE A 55 3.58 -1.34 9.12
N PHE A 56 2.77 -0.41 8.58
CA PHE A 56 2.49 0.89 9.19
C PHE A 56 1.00 1.21 9.15
N THR A 57 0.54 1.94 10.17
CA THR A 57 -0.79 2.55 10.23
C THR A 57 -0.63 4.06 10.29
N LEU A 58 -1.35 4.78 9.42
CA LEU A 58 -1.42 6.24 9.46
C LEU A 58 -2.05 6.69 10.78
N LEU A 59 -1.38 7.56 11.52
CA LEU A 59 -1.89 8.09 12.79
C LEU A 59 -2.59 9.44 12.65
N GLU A 60 -2.15 10.27 11.70
CA GLU A 60 -2.64 11.64 11.49
C GLU A 60 -2.92 11.90 10.00
N GLY A 61 -3.85 12.80 9.68
CA GLY A 61 -4.19 13.16 8.30
C GLY A 61 -5.22 12.25 7.62
N HIS A 62 -5.97 11.43 8.38
CA HIS A 62 -7.05 10.59 7.86
C HIS A 62 -8.13 11.38 7.10
N GLU A 63 -8.39 12.60 7.54
CA GLU A 63 -9.30 13.56 6.92
C GLU A 63 -8.93 13.90 5.47
N HIS A 64 -7.65 13.77 5.10
CA HIS A 64 -7.17 14.06 3.76
C HIS A 64 -7.27 12.87 2.78
N LEU A 65 -7.51 11.64 3.29
CA LEU A 65 -7.49 10.43 2.46
C LEU A 65 -8.54 10.43 1.34
N ALA A 66 -9.72 11.00 1.61
CA ALA A 66 -10.78 11.08 0.61
C ALA A 66 -10.40 11.99 -0.57
N ASP A 67 -9.76 13.12 -0.28
CA ASP A 67 -9.33 14.06 -1.31
C ASP A 67 -8.08 13.56 -2.04
N PHE A 68 -7.16 12.92 -1.32
CA PHE A 68 -6.03 12.19 -1.92
C PHE A 68 -6.50 11.11 -2.90
N GLY A 69 -7.49 10.29 -2.51
CA GLY A 69 -8.05 9.27 -3.40
C GLY A 69 -8.65 9.85 -4.69
N LYS A 70 -9.38 10.97 -4.60
CA LYS A 70 -9.89 11.69 -5.78
C LYS A 70 -8.76 12.24 -6.64
N LEU A 71 -7.72 12.82 -6.02
CA LEU A 71 -6.56 13.34 -6.72
C LEU A 71 -5.85 12.24 -7.52
N VAL A 72 -5.56 11.10 -6.89
CA VAL A 72 -4.93 9.96 -7.59
C VAL A 72 -5.81 9.44 -8.72
N LEU A 73 -7.12 9.33 -8.50
CA LEU A 73 -8.06 8.84 -9.51
C LEU A 73 -8.10 9.75 -10.75
N TRP A 74 -8.16 11.06 -10.56
CA TRP A 74 -8.38 12.02 -11.66
C TRP A 74 -7.09 12.59 -12.25
N SER A 75 -6.02 12.64 -11.47
CA SER A 75 -4.74 13.25 -11.85
C SER A 75 -3.59 12.24 -11.93
N GLY A 76 -3.85 10.96 -11.66
CA GLY A 76 -2.87 9.89 -11.80
C GLY A 76 -1.85 9.87 -10.67
N ALA A 77 -0.66 9.33 -10.97
CA ALA A 77 0.41 9.16 -10.00
C ALA A 77 0.83 10.51 -9.37
N GLN A 78 1.01 10.50 -8.05
CA GLN A 78 1.49 11.64 -7.29
C GLN A 78 2.92 11.35 -6.81
N ASP A 79 3.74 12.40 -6.66
CA ASP A 79 5.04 12.27 -6.04
C ASP A 79 4.90 11.97 -4.54
N ILE A 80 5.66 11.00 -4.04
CA ILE A 80 5.59 10.56 -2.64
C ILE A 80 7.00 10.47 -2.07
N THR A 81 7.17 10.95 -0.83
CA THR A 81 8.42 10.84 -0.06
C THR A 81 8.12 10.18 1.28
N PHE A 82 8.95 9.20 1.66
CA PHE A 82 8.94 8.59 3.00
C PHE A 82 10.19 9.02 3.75
N THR A 83 10.03 9.47 4.99
CA THR A 83 11.13 9.84 5.89
C THR A 83 10.93 9.22 7.26
N VAL A 84 12.02 8.97 7.96
CA VAL A 84 11.95 8.59 9.38
C VAL A 84 11.45 9.81 10.16
N ALA A 85 10.53 9.59 11.10
CA ALA A 85 10.08 10.63 12.02
C ALA A 85 11.17 10.92 13.07
N ASP A 86 11.27 12.19 13.49
CA ASP A 86 12.25 12.65 14.49
C ASP A 86 12.09 12.02 15.88
#